data_AF-A0AAV2NGT7-F1
#
_entry.id   AF-A0AAV2NGT7-F1
#
_cell.length_a   1.000
_cell.length_b   1.000
_cell.length_c   1.000
_cell.angle_alpha   90.00
_cell.angle_beta   90.00
_cell.angle_gamma   90.00
#
_symmetry.space_group_name_H-M   'P 1'
#
loop_
_entity.id
_entity.type
_entity.pdbx_description
1 polymer ?
#
loop_
_entity_poly.entity_id
_entity_poly.type
_entity_poly.pdbx_seq_one_letter_code
_entity_poly.pdbx_strand_id
1 'polypeptide(L)'
;MAREQHRVELLISKSRVAPIKAISLPRLELSAALLLSRLIEKVRSSIELTGSELFLWSDSTITLQWISSSSRKWTAFVANRVGKIQRLTEGSDWRHVPSPENPAYILSRGASLSDLFHSFMWWNGPSFLQLSEEHWPSRKFLGGLSELPEQKRIVVAMSTVDRSVIRNLLNKYSHLDKILRIMAYCLRFIYSHRTRSRDIFVSHREMTTALWVLTRGVQQEAFPEDYCALSKGRSVGGLSRILSLAPFIDKDGVIKVGGRLSNSTLPYESRHPMLLPKGHVLTDLVVRREHIRNLHSGLQTTISSVRRRFWPLAARSVTRKVIHGCIVCFKCRPVASDALMADLPRNRVTISRPFTHTGVDYAGPILLKEGRRRNAKRSTYRYLYVSQLRLCI
;
A
#
# COMPACT_ATOMS: atom_id res chain seq x y z
N MET A 1 39.27 -22.27 -63.21
CA MET A 1 39.33 -21.53 -61.94
C MET A 1 40.00 -22.45 -60.93
N ALA A 2 41.25 -22.15 -60.56
CA ALA A 2 41.96 -22.94 -59.56
C ALA A 2 41.22 -22.79 -58.21
N ARG A 3 40.82 -23.91 -57.60
CA ARG A 3 40.27 -23.90 -56.25
C ARG A 3 41.40 -23.49 -55.31
N GLU A 4 41.30 -22.34 -54.67
CA GLU A 4 42.19 -22.00 -53.56
C GLU A 4 42.01 -23.07 -52.48
N GLN A 5 43.06 -23.87 -52.26
CA GLN A 5 43.05 -24.95 -51.29
C GLN A 5 43.94 -24.51 -50.13
N HIS A 6 43.33 -24.27 -48.98
CA HIS A 6 44.03 -23.85 -47.78
C HIS A 6 44.63 -25.08 -47.05
N ARG A 7 45.83 -24.91 -46.49
CA ARG A 7 46.46 -25.92 -45.62
C ARG A 7 46.04 -25.68 -44.17
N VAL A 8 45.54 -26.71 -43.51
CA VAL A 8 45.08 -26.64 -42.11
C VAL A 8 45.90 -27.61 -41.26
N GLU A 9 46.47 -27.09 -40.17
CA GLU A 9 47.31 -27.84 -39.25
C GLU A 9 47.01 -27.47 -37.79
N LEU A 10 47.12 -28.45 -36.90
CA LEU A 10 46.99 -28.25 -35.47
C LEU A 10 48.24 -27.56 -34.90
N LEU A 11 48.07 -26.33 -34.40
CA LEU A 11 49.14 -25.59 -33.73
C LEU A 11 49.24 -25.92 -32.24
N ILE A 12 48.11 -25.89 -31.54
CA ILE A 12 48.06 -26.07 -30.08
C ILE A 12 46.69 -26.61 -29.66
N SER A 13 46.69 -27.50 -28.68
CA SER A 13 45.48 -27.97 -28.03
C SER A 13 45.56 -27.79 -26.53
N LYS A 14 44.40 -27.53 -25.90
CA LYS A 14 44.31 -27.42 -24.44
C LYS A 14 42.97 -27.97 -23.96
N SER A 15 43.03 -29.00 -23.14
CA SER A 15 41.85 -29.60 -22.51
C SER A 15 41.88 -29.40 -20.99
N ARG A 16 40.72 -29.50 -20.35
CA ARG A 16 40.56 -29.51 -18.90
C ARG A 16 39.54 -30.56 -18.50
N VAL A 17 39.82 -31.26 -17.40
CA VAL A 17 38.88 -32.21 -16.81
C VAL A 17 37.68 -31.44 -16.24
N ALA A 18 36.49 -32.04 -16.38
CA ALA A 18 35.27 -31.48 -15.81
C ALA A 18 35.41 -31.29 -14.28
N PRO A 19 34.89 -30.20 -13.70
CA PRO A 19 34.96 -29.98 -12.26
C PRO A 19 34.24 -31.09 -11.47
N ILE A 20 34.76 -31.40 -10.28
CA ILE A 20 34.15 -32.38 -9.36
C ILE A 20 32.71 -31.99 -8.99
N LYS A 21 32.45 -30.69 -8.81
CA LYS A 21 31.09 -30.18 -8.61
C LYS A 21 30.36 -30.19 -9.94
N ALA A 22 29.27 -30.94 -10.00
CA ALA A 22 28.40 -31.01 -11.16
C ALA A 22 27.93 -29.60 -11.58
N ILE A 23 28.22 -29.27 -12.84
CA ILE A 23 27.72 -28.07 -13.52
C ILE A 23 27.02 -28.50 -14.80
N SER A 24 26.06 -27.72 -15.25
CA SER A 24 25.29 -28.03 -16.45
C SER A 24 26.19 -28.06 -17.69
N LEU A 25 25.79 -28.85 -18.69
CA LEU A 25 26.50 -28.96 -19.96
C LEU A 25 26.74 -27.58 -20.62
N PRO A 26 25.75 -26.65 -20.70
CA PRO A 26 26.00 -25.32 -21.25
C PRO A 26 27.07 -24.52 -20.48
N ARG A 27 27.17 -24.70 -19.15
CA ARG A 27 28.21 -24.05 -18.34
C ARG A 27 29.60 -24.62 -18.61
N LEU A 28 29.70 -25.92 -18.94
CA LEU A 28 30.96 -26.55 -19.36
C LEU A 28 31.40 -26.02 -20.72
N GLU A 29 30.48 -25.97 -21.68
CA GLU A 29 30.71 -25.45 -23.04
C GLU A 29 31.13 -23.96 -23.00
N LEU A 30 30.45 -23.13 -22.20
CA LEU A 30 30.86 -21.74 -21.98
C LEU A 30 32.25 -21.62 -21.32
N SER A 31 32.61 -22.58 -20.46
CA SER A 31 33.93 -22.59 -19.84
C SER A 31 35.02 -23.02 -20.82
N ALA A 32 34.71 -23.93 -21.75
CA ALA A 32 35.59 -24.30 -22.86
C ALA A 32 35.78 -23.11 -23.81
N ALA A 33 34.71 -22.38 -24.14
CA ALA A 33 34.80 -21.15 -24.93
C ALA A 33 35.72 -20.10 -24.26
N LEU A 34 35.59 -19.88 -22.96
CA LEU A 34 36.49 -18.98 -22.23
C LEU A 34 37.94 -19.48 -22.19
N LEU A 35 38.16 -20.79 -22.14
CA LEU A 35 39.50 -21.38 -22.22
C LEU A 35 40.13 -21.11 -23.58
N LEU A 36 39.36 -21.27 -24.66
CA LEU A 36 39.77 -20.96 -26.03
C LEU A 36 40.10 -19.47 -26.18
N SER A 37 39.24 -18.55 -25.71
CA SER A 37 39.49 -17.10 -25.77
C SER A 37 40.79 -16.68 -25.08
N ARG A 38 41.16 -17.35 -23.98
CA ARG A 38 42.43 -17.08 -23.28
C ARG A 38 43.63 -17.70 -23.98
N LEU A 39 43.45 -18.88 -24.56
CA LEU A 39 44.50 -19.55 -25.30
C LEU A 39 44.87 -18.75 -26.54
N ILE A 40 43.87 -18.30 -27.29
CA ILE A 40 44.09 -17.53 -28.52
C ILE A 40 44.76 -16.19 -28.24
N GLU A 41 44.35 -15.47 -27.19
CA GLU A 41 44.99 -14.22 -26.78
C GLU A 41 46.49 -14.44 -26.50
N LYS A 42 46.83 -15.50 -25.74
CA LYS A 42 48.22 -15.83 -25.44
C LYS A 42 49.03 -16.28 -26.66
N VAL A 43 48.42 -17.07 -27.55
CA VAL A 43 49.10 -17.59 -28.75
C VAL A 43 49.36 -16.45 -29.73
N ARG A 44 48.37 -15.59 -29.98
CA ARG A 44 48.52 -14.45 -30.89
C ARG A 44 49.60 -13.49 -30.42
N SER A 45 49.70 -13.26 -29.11
CA SER A 45 50.76 -12.41 -28.54
C SER A 45 52.15 -13.05 -28.62
N SER A 46 52.24 -14.38 -28.66
CA SER A 46 53.53 -15.09 -28.58
C SER A 46 54.12 -15.44 -29.95
N ILE A 47 53.29 -15.52 -31.00
CA ILE A 47 53.69 -15.93 -32.36
C ILE A 47 53.41 -14.79 -33.38
N GLU A 48 53.20 -13.56 -32.90
CA GLU A 48 53.02 -12.35 -33.72
C GLU A 48 51.90 -12.43 -34.77
N LEU A 49 50.82 -13.17 -34.48
CA LEU A 49 49.65 -13.32 -35.35
C LEU A 49 48.60 -12.20 -35.15
N THR A 50 49.03 -10.99 -34.83
CA THR A 50 48.12 -9.86 -34.52
C THR A 50 47.37 -9.34 -35.74
N GLY A 51 47.89 -9.53 -36.95
CA GLY A 51 47.24 -9.12 -38.22
C GLY A 51 46.36 -10.19 -38.90
N SER A 52 46.37 -11.43 -38.42
CA SER A 52 45.61 -12.53 -39.03
C SER A 52 44.12 -12.47 -38.69
N GLU A 53 43.27 -12.93 -39.61
CA GLU A 53 41.84 -13.12 -39.32
C GLU A 53 41.64 -14.18 -38.22
N LEU A 54 40.60 -14.00 -37.41
CA LEU A 54 40.27 -14.89 -36.32
C LEU A 54 38.87 -15.47 -36.47
N PHE A 55 38.82 -16.80 -36.47
CA PHE A 55 37.56 -17.54 -36.47
C PHE A 55 37.54 -18.52 -35.30
N LEU A 56 36.53 -18.39 -34.46
CA LEU A 56 36.30 -19.20 -33.27
C LEU A 56 35.07 -20.07 -33.48
N TRP A 57 35.19 -21.37 -33.23
CA TRP A 57 34.14 -22.33 -33.54
C TRP A 57 33.61 -23.00 -32.26
N SER A 58 32.30 -23.16 -32.19
CA SER A 58 31.62 -23.91 -31.14
C SER A 58 30.41 -24.63 -31.72
N ASP A 59 30.14 -25.84 -31.25
CA ASP A 59 28.94 -26.61 -31.55
C ASP A 59 27.77 -26.28 -30.62
N SER A 60 28.05 -25.68 -29.46
CA SER A 60 27.02 -25.20 -28.54
C SER A 60 26.34 -23.91 -29.00
N THR A 61 25.15 -24.02 -29.58
CA THR A 61 24.31 -22.87 -29.95
C THR A 61 23.90 -22.02 -28.74
N ILE A 62 23.70 -22.64 -27.56
CA ILE A 62 23.43 -21.92 -26.31
C ILE A 62 24.63 -21.04 -25.92
N THR A 63 25.84 -21.59 -25.99
CA THR A 63 27.07 -20.85 -25.67
C THR A 63 27.28 -19.68 -26.64
N LEU A 64 27.11 -19.91 -27.93
CA LEU A 64 27.21 -18.87 -28.96
C LEU A 64 26.17 -17.75 -28.73
N GLN A 65 24.94 -18.10 -28.37
CA GLN A 65 23.88 -17.14 -28.08
C GLN A 65 24.12 -16.35 -26.79
N TRP A 66 24.73 -17.00 -25.78
CA TRP A 66 25.18 -16.30 -24.56
C TRP A 66 26.28 -15.29 -24.85
N ILE A 67 27.26 -15.65 -25.71
CA ILE A 67 28.38 -14.79 -26.11
C ILE A 67 27.92 -13.62 -27.00
N SER A 68 26.95 -13.83 -27.89
CA SER A 68 26.44 -12.78 -28.78
C SER A 68 25.58 -11.73 -28.06
N SER A 69 25.10 -12.03 -26.85
CA SER A 69 24.21 -11.16 -26.07
C SER A 69 24.94 -10.44 -24.94
N SER A 70 24.39 -9.30 -24.50
CA SER A 70 24.94 -8.57 -23.34
C SER A 70 25.05 -9.46 -22.09
N SER A 71 26.25 -9.53 -21.50
CA SER A 71 26.55 -10.28 -20.27
C SER A 71 25.59 -9.98 -19.11
N ARG A 72 25.03 -8.76 -19.05
CA ARG A 72 24.11 -8.34 -17.98
C ARG A 72 22.79 -9.12 -17.94
N LYS A 73 22.39 -9.71 -19.07
CA LYS A 73 21.16 -10.51 -19.21
C LYS A 73 21.21 -11.82 -18.43
N TRP A 74 22.40 -12.30 -18.07
CA TRP A 74 22.61 -13.63 -17.52
C TRP A 74 22.81 -13.64 -16.00
N THR A 75 22.60 -14.80 -15.36
CA THR A 75 22.99 -15.07 -13.95
C THR A 75 24.50 -14.85 -13.74
N ALA A 76 24.93 -14.71 -12.48
CA ALA A 76 26.31 -14.36 -12.16
C ALA A 76 27.38 -15.27 -12.79
N PHE A 77 27.16 -16.59 -12.84
CA PHE A 77 28.13 -17.53 -13.40
C PHE A 77 28.36 -17.30 -14.90
N VAL A 78 27.26 -17.18 -15.66
CA VAL A 78 27.27 -17.00 -17.11
C VAL A 78 27.73 -15.58 -17.45
N ALA A 79 27.17 -14.56 -16.79
CA ALA A 79 27.52 -13.15 -16.97
C ALA A 79 29.02 -12.89 -16.83
N ASN A 80 29.65 -13.44 -15.79
CA ASN A 80 31.07 -13.24 -15.52
C ASN A 80 31.98 -13.89 -16.58
N ARG A 81 31.55 -14.99 -17.20
CA ARG A 81 32.32 -15.68 -18.25
C ARG A 81 32.11 -15.03 -19.60
N VAL A 82 30.85 -14.77 -19.97
CA VAL A 82 30.49 -14.00 -21.18
C VAL A 82 31.21 -12.67 -21.19
N GLY A 83 31.20 -11.93 -20.07
CA GLY A 83 31.89 -10.64 -19.97
C GLY A 83 33.42 -10.74 -20.07
N LYS A 84 34.04 -11.89 -19.79
CA LYS A 84 35.47 -12.13 -20.03
C LYS A 84 35.74 -12.47 -21.49
N ILE A 85 34.90 -13.32 -22.10
CA ILE A 85 35.00 -13.67 -23.52
C ILE A 85 34.85 -12.40 -24.38
N GLN A 86 33.83 -11.59 -24.12
CA GLN A 86 33.57 -10.32 -24.81
C GLN A 86 34.66 -9.25 -24.64
N ARG A 87 35.61 -9.43 -23.71
CA ARG A 87 36.79 -8.56 -23.57
C ARG A 87 37.99 -9.06 -24.36
N LEU A 88 38.03 -10.36 -24.66
CA LEU A 88 39.16 -11.03 -25.33
C LEU A 88 38.88 -11.27 -26.81
N THR A 89 37.61 -11.33 -27.22
CA THR A 89 37.16 -11.70 -28.57
C THR A 89 35.92 -10.90 -28.93
N GLU A 90 35.69 -10.67 -30.21
CA GLU A 90 34.46 -10.04 -30.69
C GLU A 90 33.36 -11.07 -30.95
N GLY A 91 32.10 -10.68 -30.84
CA GLY A 91 30.98 -11.58 -31.11
C GLY A 91 30.93 -12.08 -32.56
N SER A 92 31.47 -11.28 -33.50
CA SER A 92 31.63 -11.58 -34.93
C SER A 92 32.64 -12.69 -35.22
N ASP A 93 33.59 -12.93 -34.32
CA ASP A 93 34.61 -13.97 -34.48
C ASP A 93 34.02 -15.38 -34.32
N TRP A 94 32.88 -15.49 -33.62
CA TRP A 94 32.28 -16.76 -33.21
C TRP A 94 31.32 -17.31 -34.26
N ARG A 95 31.54 -18.59 -34.63
CA ARG A 95 30.74 -19.35 -35.59
C ARG A 95 30.30 -20.69 -35.04
N HIS A 96 29.22 -21.20 -35.62
CA HIS A 96 28.71 -22.53 -35.30
C HIS A 96 29.37 -23.58 -36.19
N VAL A 97 29.84 -24.67 -35.58
CA VAL A 97 30.27 -25.89 -36.28
C VAL A 97 29.37 -27.05 -35.87
N PRO A 98 28.91 -27.92 -36.79
CA PRO A 98 28.20 -29.14 -36.41
C PRO A 98 29.03 -30.01 -35.45
N SER A 99 28.44 -30.58 -34.39
CA SER A 99 29.18 -31.39 -33.41
C SER A 99 30.06 -32.51 -34.01
N PRO A 100 29.64 -33.24 -35.06
CA PRO A 100 30.49 -34.25 -35.68
C PRO A 100 31.74 -33.70 -36.37
N GLU A 101 31.72 -32.42 -36.74
CA GLU A 101 32.81 -31.72 -37.45
C GLU A 101 33.67 -30.88 -36.49
N ASN A 102 33.41 -30.94 -35.19
CA ASN A 102 34.15 -30.23 -34.16
C ASN A 102 35.34 -31.07 -33.65
N PRO A 103 36.60 -30.73 -33.97
CA PRO A 103 37.76 -31.52 -33.53
C PRO A 103 37.91 -31.58 -32.00
N ALA A 104 37.43 -30.56 -31.28
CA ALA A 104 37.49 -30.52 -29.83
C ALA A 104 36.62 -31.60 -29.17
N TYR A 105 35.64 -32.15 -29.90
CA TYR A 105 34.77 -33.22 -29.42
C TYR A 105 35.53 -34.54 -29.16
N ILE A 106 36.62 -34.77 -29.91
CA ILE A 106 37.47 -35.97 -29.76
C ILE A 106 38.10 -36.00 -28.36
N LEU A 107 38.69 -34.88 -27.92
CA LEU A 107 39.32 -34.80 -26.60
C LEU A 107 38.32 -34.68 -25.46
N SER A 108 37.13 -34.10 -25.68
CA SER A 108 36.14 -33.93 -24.61
C SER A 108 35.46 -35.26 -24.22
N ARG A 109 35.35 -36.20 -25.16
CA ARG A 109 34.81 -37.55 -24.93
C ARG A 109 35.85 -38.58 -24.50
N GLY A 110 37.13 -38.26 -24.72
CA GLY A 110 38.25 -39.17 -24.55
C GLY A 110 38.49 -40.01 -25.82
N ALA A 111 39.75 -40.20 -26.17
CA ALA A 111 40.19 -41.01 -27.29
C ALA A 111 41.45 -41.79 -26.90
N SER A 112 41.65 -42.97 -27.50
CA SER A 112 42.92 -43.69 -27.35
C SER A 112 44.02 -42.97 -28.14
N LEU A 113 45.29 -43.20 -27.76
CA LEU A 113 46.43 -42.61 -28.48
C LEU A 113 46.50 -43.10 -29.93
N SER A 114 46.13 -44.36 -30.18
CA SER A 114 46.07 -44.94 -31.52
C SER A 114 45.02 -44.26 -32.39
N ASP A 115 43.80 -44.06 -31.86
CA ASP A 115 42.74 -43.38 -32.60
C ASP A 115 43.10 -41.93 -32.90
N LEU A 116 43.74 -41.25 -31.93
CA LEU A 116 44.17 -39.86 -32.09
C LEU A 116 45.27 -39.73 -33.14
N PHE A 117 46.23 -40.66 -33.18
CA PHE A 117 47.32 -40.66 -34.15
C PHE A 117 46.80 -40.75 -35.60
N HIS A 118 45.79 -41.60 -35.83
CA HIS A 118 45.19 -41.79 -37.16
C HIS A 118 44.03 -40.82 -37.47
N SER A 119 43.71 -39.89 -36.57
CA SER A 119 42.57 -38.98 -36.74
C SER A 119 42.91 -37.77 -37.61
N PHE A 120 42.52 -37.82 -38.88
CA PHE A 120 42.60 -36.65 -39.78
C PHE A 120 41.84 -35.44 -39.23
N MET A 121 40.65 -35.68 -38.65
CA MET A 121 39.83 -34.64 -38.02
C MET A 121 40.58 -33.88 -36.91
N TRP A 122 41.42 -34.57 -36.15
CA TRP A 122 42.21 -33.97 -35.08
C TRP A 122 43.38 -33.12 -35.61
N TRP A 123 44.14 -33.64 -36.58
CA TRP A 123 45.36 -33.01 -37.07
C TRP A 123 45.11 -31.93 -38.12
N ASN A 124 44.08 -32.10 -38.95
CA ASN A 124 43.80 -31.25 -40.11
C ASN A 124 42.44 -30.55 -40.06
N GLY A 125 41.64 -30.80 -39.02
CA GLY A 125 40.33 -30.18 -38.87
C GLY A 125 39.32 -30.62 -39.95
N PRO A 126 38.13 -30.00 -39.97
CA PRO A 126 37.10 -30.31 -40.95
C PRO A 126 37.49 -29.86 -42.36
N SER A 127 37.07 -30.64 -43.35
CA SER A 127 37.38 -30.41 -44.75
C SER A 127 36.96 -29.03 -45.26
N PHE A 128 35.88 -28.45 -44.70
CA PHE A 128 35.43 -27.12 -45.10
C PHE A 128 36.45 -26.02 -44.80
N LEU A 129 37.34 -26.17 -43.80
CA LEU A 129 38.39 -25.19 -43.51
C LEU A 129 39.49 -25.15 -44.59
N GLN A 130 39.59 -26.20 -45.42
CA GLN A 130 40.51 -26.23 -46.56
C GLN A 130 39.92 -25.54 -47.79
N LEU A 131 38.63 -25.23 -47.76
CA LEU A 131 37.90 -24.54 -48.82
C LEU A 131 37.75 -23.06 -48.46
N SER A 132 37.42 -22.23 -49.46
CA SER A 132 37.12 -20.81 -49.26
C SER A 132 35.95 -20.60 -48.29
N GLU A 133 35.91 -19.44 -47.62
CA GLU A 133 34.89 -19.10 -46.60
C GLU A 133 33.44 -19.27 -47.10
N GLU A 134 33.20 -19.13 -48.41
CA GLU A 134 31.89 -19.35 -49.05
C GLU A 134 31.31 -20.75 -48.82
N HIS A 135 32.19 -21.74 -48.62
CA HIS A 135 31.83 -23.13 -48.38
C HIS A 135 31.71 -23.48 -46.89
N TRP A 136 31.95 -22.51 -46.00
CA TRP A 136 31.89 -22.74 -44.56
C TRP A 136 30.44 -22.78 -44.05
N PRO A 137 30.17 -23.44 -42.92
CA PRO A 137 28.85 -23.46 -42.30
C PRO A 137 28.31 -22.04 -42.03
N SER A 138 26.99 -21.86 -42.22
CA SER A 138 26.33 -20.56 -42.09
C SER A 138 26.51 -19.91 -40.71
N ARG A 139 26.72 -18.59 -40.67
CA ARG A 139 26.78 -17.79 -39.43
C ARG A 139 25.45 -17.72 -38.66
N LYS A 140 24.33 -18.16 -39.23
CA LYS A 140 23.00 -17.96 -38.65
C LYS A 140 22.67 -18.99 -37.56
N PHE A 141 23.06 -18.70 -36.32
CA PHE A 141 22.52 -19.34 -35.10
C PHE A 141 21.52 -18.42 -34.35
N LEU A 142 21.32 -17.20 -34.85
CA LEU A 142 20.46 -16.17 -34.26
C LEU A 142 19.01 -16.32 -34.75
N GLY A 143 18.21 -17.08 -34.01
CA GLY A 143 16.75 -17.03 -34.14
C GLY A 143 16.06 -18.23 -33.51
N GLY A 144 15.44 -18.04 -32.33
CA GLY A 144 14.33 -18.91 -31.94
C GLY A 144 14.29 -19.46 -30.51
N LEU A 145 15.25 -19.17 -29.62
CA LEU A 145 15.11 -19.59 -28.21
C LEU A 145 14.48 -18.46 -27.40
N SER A 146 13.16 -18.50 -27.27
CA SER A 146 12.35 -17.58 -26.46
C SER A 146 12.67 -17.65 -24.97
N GLU A 147 13.31 -18.74 -24.51
CA GLU A 147 13.79 -18.90 -23.14
C GLU A 147 15.17 -19.55 -23.12
N LEU A 148 16.22 -18.75 -22.97
CA LEU A 148 17.56 -19.27 -22.74
C LEU A 148 17.76 -19.59 -21.26
N PRO A 149 18.45 -20.71 -20.95
CA PRO A 149 18.78 -21.02 -19.57
C PRO A 149 19.59 -19.89 -18.95
N GLU A 150 19.36 -19.65 -17.66
CA GLU A 150 20.09 -18.65 -16.88
C GLU A 150 19.94 -17.19 -17.32
N GLN A 151 18.89 -16.88 -18.09
CA GLN A 151 18.45 -15.50 -18.27
C GLN A 151 17.84 -14.96 -16.98
N LYS A 152 18.30 -13.78 -16.55
CA LYS A 152 17.70 -13.06 -15.42
C LYS A 152 16.25 -12.70 -15.77
N ARG A 153 15.29 -13.17 -14.96
CA ARG A 153 13.91 -12.72 -15.02
C ARG A 153 13.81 -11.32 -14.44
N ILE A 154 13.41 -10.34 -15.25
CA ILE A 154 13.08 -9.01 -14.76
C ILE A 154 11.68 -9.10 -14.15
N VAL A 155 11.60 -9.23 -12.82
CA VAL A 155 10.32 -9.18 -12.11
C VAL A 155 10.04 -7.72 -11.79
N VAL A 156 9.11 -7.11 -12.50
CA VAL A 156 8.61 -5.76 -12.19
C VAL A 156 7.58 -5.89 -11.08
N ALA A 157 7.95 -5.50 -9.85
CA ALA A 157 7.00 -5.40 -8.76
C ALA A 157 6.19 -4.11 -8.87
N MET A 158 4.91 -4.20 -9.25
CA MET A 158 3.97 -3.08 -9.20
C MET A 158 3.37 -2.98 -7.79
N SER A 159 3.83 -2.01 -6.98
CA SER A 159 3.10 -1.66 -5.75
C SER A 159 1.94 -0.74 -6.09
N THR A 160 0.70 -1.16 -5.86
CA THR A 160 -0.48 -0.30 -5.90
C THR A 160 -0.51 0.54 -4.62
N VAL A 161 0.09 1.73 -4.65
CA VAL A 161 -0.15 2.72 -3.59
C VAL A 161 -1.60 3.15 -3.71
N ASP A 162 -2.43 2.82 -2.72
CA ASP A 162 -3.81 3.29 -2.64
C ASP A 162 -3.81 4.81 -2.37
N ARG A 163 -3.79 5.59 -3.47
CA ARG A 163 -3.64 7.05 -3.48
C ARG A 163 -4.94 7.81 -3.21
N SER A 164 -5.83 7.31 -2.36
CA SER A 164 -7.01 8.09 -1.96
C SER A 164 -6.58 9.26 -1.06
N VAL A 165 -6.39 10.44 -1.66
CA VAL A 165 -6.14 11.71 -0.95
C VAL A 165 -7.22 11.96 0.10
N ILE A 166 -8.47 11.61 -0.23
CA ILE A 166 -9.63 11.70 0.65
C ILE A 166 -9.43 10.84 1.90
N ARG A 167 -9.08 9.56 1.73
CA ARG A 167 -8.85 8.65 2.85
C ARG A 167 -7.69 9.11 3.74
N ASN A 168 -6.60 9.56 3.13
CA ASN A 168 -5.46 10.11 3.86
C ASN A 168 -5.83 11.34 4.70
N LEU A 169 -6.63 12.26 4.17
CA LEU A 169 -7.09 13.44 4.90
C LEU A 169 -8.06 13.09 6.03
N LEU A 170 -8.97 12.14 5.80
CA LEU A 170 -9.92 11.67 6.81
C LEU A 170 -9.24 10.95 7.97
N ASN A 171 -8.19 10.17 7.70
CA ASN A 171 -7.44 9.46 8.74
C ASN A 171 -6.49 10.38 9.51
N LYS A 172 -6.00 11.46 8.88
CA LYS A 172 -5.03 12.37 9.51
C LYS A 172 -5.67 13.39 10.46
N TYR A 173 -6.93 13.77 10.25
CA TYR A 173 -7.55 14.88 10.98
C TYR A 173 -8.87 14.50 11.66
N SER A 174 -9.07 15.00 12.88
CA SER A 174 -10.26 14.74 13.70
C SER A 174 -11.38 15.79 13.60
N HIS A 175 -11.20 16.83 12.78
CA HIS A 175 -12.16 17.94 12.64
C HIS A 175 -12.57 18.13 11.17
N LEU A 176 -13.86 17.96 10.89
CA LEU A 176 -14.40 18.08 9.54
C LEU A 176 -14.15 19.46 8.92
N ASP A 177 -14.32 20.55 9.67
CA ASP A 177 -14.09 21.91 9.18
C ASP A 177 -12.63 22.16 8.74
N LYS A 178 -11.66 21.47 9.35
CA LYS A 178 -10.26 21.54 8.92
C LYS A 178 -10.07 20.80 7.59
N ILE A 179 -10.64 19.62 7.47
CA ILE A 179 -10.59 18.81 6.23
C ILE A 179 -11.26 19.56 5.08
N LEU A 180 -12.43 20.14 5.31
CA LEU A 180 -13.15 20.92 4.30
C LEU A 180 -12.35 22.13 3.83
N ARG A 181 -11.66 22.84 4.73
CA ARG A 181 -10.77 23.95 4.35
C ARG A 181 -9.59 23.48 3.52
N ILE A 182 -8.91 22.40 3.92
CA ILE A 182 -7.79 21.83 3.15
C ILE A 182 -8.27 21.42 1.75
N MET A 183 -9.39 20.69 1.67
CA MET A 183 -9.97 20.28 0.40
C MET A 183 -10.38 21.48 -0.46
N ALA A 184 -10.95 22.53 0.13
CA ALA A 184 -11.28 23.76 -0.59
C ALA A 184 -10.02 24.42 -1.17
N TYR A 185 -8.91 24.50 -0.44
CA TYR A 185 -7.64 25.00 -0.98
C TYR A 185 -7.07 24.10 -2.08
N CYS A 186 -7.17 22.78 -1.96
CA CYS A 186 -6.79 21.87 -3.03
C CYS A 186 -7.64 22.08 -4.30
N LEU A 187 -8.96 22.23 -4.16
CA LEU A 187 -9.86 22.50 -5.28
C LEU A 187 -9.59 23.88 -5.90
N ARG A 188 -9.34 24.91 -5.07
CA ARG A 188 -8.88 26.23 -5.54
C ARG A 188 -7.65 26.07 -6.41
N PHE A 189 -6.63 25.33 -5.96
CA PHE A 189 -5.42 25.13 -6.75
C PHE A 189 -5.70 24.44 -8.09
N ILE A 190 -6.54 23.39 -8.10
CA ILE A 190 -6.89 22.65 -9.31
C ILE A 190 -7.66 23.52 -10.32
N TYR A 191 -8.64 24.30 -9.85
CA TYR A 191 -9.49 25.12 -10.72
C TYR A 191 -8.90 26.51 -11.02
N SER A 192 -7.94 26.98 -10.23
CA SER A 192 -7.28 28.28 -10.40
C SER A 192 -6.13 28.19 -11.42
N HIS A 193 -6.46 27.89 -12.67
CA HIS A 193 -5.54 28.11 -13.78
C HIS A 193 -5.63 29.52 -14.40
N ARG A 194 -6.59 30.40 -14.00
CA ARG A 194 -6.87 31.63 -14.76
C ARG A 194 -7.28 32.93 -14.04
N THR A 195 -7.34 33.04 -12.70
CA THR A 195 -7.74 34.31 -12.07
C THR A 195 -6.87 34.71 -10.87
N ARG A 196 -6.54 36.02 -10.84
CA ARG A 196 -5.40 36.61 -10.12
C ARG A 196 -5.75 37.26 -8.78
N SER A 197 -7.00 37.14 -8.30
CA SER A 197 -7.40 37.56 -6.96
C SER A 197 -7.66 36.33 -6.08
N ARG A 198 -6.62 35.90 -5.35
CA ARG A 198 -6.77 34.83 -4.35
C ARG A 198 -7.23 35.45 -3.04
N ASP A 199 -8.54 35.44 -2.79
CA ASP A 199 -9.05 35.77 -1.47
C ASP A 199 -8.45 34.83 -0.42
N ILE A 200 -7.95 35.40 0.67
CA ILE A 200 -7.31 34.66 1.76
C ILE A 200 -8.32 33.70 2.42
N PHE A 201 -9.58 34.10 2.48
CA PHE A 201 -10.66 33.38 3.15
C PHE A 201 -11.37 32.40 2.23
N VAL A 202 -11.67 31.20 2.75
CA VAL A 202 -12.49 30.18 2.07
C VAL A 202 -13.96 30.55 2.19
N SER A 203 -14.64 30.68 1.05
CA SER A 203 -16.07 30.99 1.01
C SER A 203 -16.93 29.79 1.44
N HIS A 204 -18.16 30.06 1.87
CA HIS A 204 -19.12 29.01 2.20
C HIS A 204 -19.42 28.09 1.01
N ARG A 205 -19.46 28.65 -0.22
CA ARG A 205 -19.67 27.87 -1.44
C ARG A 205 -18.57 26.84 -1.65
N GLU A 206 -17.31 27.24 -1.46
CA GLU A 206 -16.16 26.34 -1.60
C GLU A 206 -16.12 25.26 -0.52
N MET A 207 -16.50 25.58 0.72
CA MET A 207 -16.65 24.56 1.76
C MET A 207 -17.74 23.54 1.42
N THR A 208 -18.83 23.99 0.81
CA THR A 208 -19.92 23.12 0.36
C THR A 208 -19.50 22.25 -0.83
N THR A 209 -18.79 22.79 -1.82
CA THR A 209 -18.20 22.01 -2.91
C THR A 209 -17.20 20.98 -2.39
N ALA A 210 -16.33 21.37 -1.46
CA ALA A 210 -15.38 20.46 -0.82
C ALA A 210 -16.10 19.31 -0.08
N LEU A 211 -17.22 19.61 0.58
CA LEU A 211 -18.04 18.60 1.24
C LEU A 211 -18.66 17.62 0.24
N TRP A 212 -19.16 18.09 -0.90
CA TRP A 212 -19.71 17.23 -1.95
C TRP A 212 -18.64 16.32 -2.54
N VAL A 213 -17.47 16.86 -2.88
CA VAL A 213 -16.34 16.07 -3.41
C VAL A 213 -15.89 15.00 -2.41
N LEU A 214 -15.78 15.37 -1.13
CA LEU A 214 -15.42 14.45 -0.06
C LEU A 214 -16.46 13.33 0.10
N THR A 215 -17.74 13.69 0.09
CA THR A 215 -18.84 12.74 0.23
C THR A 215 -18.92 11.81 -0.98
N ARG A 216 -18.74 12.34 -2.19
CA ARG A 216 -18.70 11.57 -3.44
C ARG A 216 -17.60 10.52 -3.41
N GLY A 217 -16.37 10.90 -3.05
CA GLY A 217 -15.27 9.94 -2.98
C GLY A 217 -15.51 8.82 -1.96
N VAL A 218 -16.09 9.16 -0.82
CA VAL A 218 -16.47 8.16 0.20
C VAL A 218 -17.58 7.24 -0.28
N GLN A 219 -18.55 7.75 -1.05
CA GLN A 219 -19.61 6.93 -1.63
C GLN A 219 -19.08 5.98 -2.72
N GLN A 220 -18.13 6.43 -3.54
CA GLN A 220 -17.48 5.58 -4.53
C GLN A 220 -16.68 4.44 -3.87
N GLU A 221 -16.02 4.71 -2.75
CA GLU A 221 -15.28 3.69 -1.97
C GLU A 221 -16.23 2.71 -1.27
N ALA A 222 -17.32 3.22 -0.66
CA ALA A 222 -18.20 2.39 0.16
C ALA A 222 -19.29 1.64 -0.65
N PHE A 223 -19.67 2.15 -1.82
CA PHE A 223 -20.75 1.62 -2.65
C PHE A 223 -20.34 1.56 -4.14
N PRO A 224 -19.24 0.86 -4.51
CA PRO A 224 -18.70 0.94 -5.87
C PRO A 224 -19.68 0.44 -6.95
N GLU A 225 -20.35 -0.68 -6.69
CA GLU A 225 -21.33 -1.28 -7.61
C GLU A 225 -22.58 -0.41 -7.77
N ASP A 226 -23.17 0.01 -6.63
CA ASP A 226 -24.35 0.86 -6.61
C ASP A 226 -24.08 2.23 -7.26
N TYR A 227 -22.91 2.82 -6.98
CA TYR A 227 -22.48 4.08 -7.58
C TYR A 227 -22.34 3.95 -9.09
N CYS A 228 -21.73 2.86 -9.58
CA CYS A 228 -21.58 2.60 -11.01
C CYS A 228 -22.95 2.42 -11.70
N ALA A 229 -23.88 1.69 -11.08
CA ALA A 229 -25.23 1.51 -11.61
C ALA A 229 -25.98 2.84 -11.71
N LEU A 230 -26.01 3.61 -10.61
CA LEU A 230 -26.70 4.90 -10.54
C LEU A 230 -26.07 5.93 -11.48
N SER A 231 -24.74 5.92 -11.64
CA SER A 231 -24.05 6.85 -12.56
C SER A 231 -24.38 6.58 -14.01
N LYS A 232 -24.86 5.38 -14.35
CA LYS A 232 -25.34 4.98 -15.68
C LYS A 232 -26.87 5.12 -15.82
N GLY A 233 -27.54 5.74 -14.84
CA GLY A 233 -29.00 5.87 -14.82
C GLY A 233 -29.75 4.56 -14.59
N ARG A 234 -29.06 3.51 -14.12
CA ARG A 234 -29.67 2.20 -13.80
C ARG A 234 -30.09 2.18 -12.33
N SER A 235 -31.10 1.36 -12.02
CA SER A 235 -31.48 1.10 -10.63
C SER A 235 -30.39 0.29 -9.91
N VAL A 236 -30.28 0.47 -8.59
CA VAL A 236 -29.38 -0.33 -7.74
C VAL A 236 -29.83 -1.79 -7.69
N GLY A 237 -28.92 -2.70 -7.37
CA GLY A 237 -29.21 -4.13 -7.32
C GLY A 237 -30.29 -4.48 -6.29
N GLY A 238 -31.04 -5.56 -6.55
CA GLY A 238 -32.11 -6.04 -5.65
C GLY A 238 -31.64 -6.37 -4.23
N LEU A 239 -30.36 -6.72 -4.07
CA LEU A 239 -29.72 -7.05 -2.79
C LEU A 239 -29.06 -5.84 -2.11
N SER A 240 -29.09 -4.67 -2.74
CA SER A 240 -28.40 -3.48 -2.24
C SER A 240 -29.10 -2.94 -0.99
N ARG A 241 -28.34 -2.70 0.07
CA ARG A 241 -28.85 -2.19 1.37
C ARG A 241 -29.48 -0.80 1.28
N ILE A 242 -29.22 -0.10 0.17
CA ILE A 242 -29.67 1.27 -0.07
C ILE A 242 -30.92 1.33 -0.95
N LEU A 243 -31.37 0.21 -1.53
CA LEU A 243 -32.52 0.16 -2.44
C LEU A 243 -33.80 0.72 -1.80
N SER A 244 -34.04 0.38 -0.54
CA SER A 244 -35.22 0.87 0.21
C SER A 244 -35.26 2.39 0.40
N LEU A 245 -34.16 3.09 0.12
CA LEU A 245 -34.03 4.54 0.24
C LEU A 245 -34.25 5.26 -1.11
N ALA A 246 -34.66 4.53 -2.16
CA ALA A 246 -34.83 5.05 -3.52
C ALA A 246 -33.65 5.97 -3.93
N PRO A 247 -32.40 5.46 -3.92
CA PRO A 247 -31.22 6.29 -4.08
C PRO A 247 -31.11 6.80 -5.52
N PHE A 248 -30.67 8.05 -5.68
CA PHE A 248 -30.38 8.64 -6.98
C PHE A 248 -29.11 9.49 -6.91
N ILE A 249 -28.46 9.72 -8.06
CA ILE A 249 -27.30 10.60 -8.15
C ILE A 249 -27.76 12.00 -8.57
N ASP A 250 -27.34 12.99 -7.80
CA ASP A 250 -27.57 14.41 -8.11
C ASP A 250 -26.56 14.91 -9.16
N LYS A 251 -26.79 16.12 -9.71
CA LYS A 251 -25.93 16.80 -10.70
C LYS A 251 -24.45 16.89 -10.31
N ASP A 252 -24.17 16.93 -9.00
CA ASP A 252 -22.81 17.01 -8.46
C ASP A 252 -22.13 15.63 -8.30
N GLY A 253 -22.80 14.55 -8.69
CA GLY A 253 -22.31 13.17 -8.61
C GLY A 253 -22.42 12.55 -7.22
N VAL A 254 -23.28 13.08 -6.35
CA VAL A 254 -23.46 12.58 -4.97
C VAL A 254 -24.72 11.74 -4.91
N ILE A 255 -24.64 10.54 -4.32
CA ILE A 255 -25.80 9.70 -4.02
C ILE A 255 -26.62 10.38 -2.91
N LYS A 256 -27.88 10.67 -3.23
CA LYS A 256 -28.88 11.21 -2.32
C LYS A 256 -30.03 10.23 -2.14
N VAL A 257 -30.72 10.39 -1.01
CA VAL A 257 -31.89 9.60 -0.66
C VAL A 257 -33.14 10.20 -1.32
N GLY A 258 -33.87 9.38 -2.06
CA GLY A 258 -35.21 9.70 -2.54
C GLY A 258 -36.26 9.49 -1.45
N GLY A 259 -37.48 9.94 -1.67
CA GLY A 259 -38.56 9.61 -0.75
C GLY A 259 -39.78 10.53 -0.79
N ARG A 260 -40.58 10.40 0.27
CA ARG A 260 -41.94 10.96 0.41
C ARG A 260 -41.97 12.47 0.64
N LEU A 261 -40.81 13.10 0.87
CA LEU A 261 -40.70 14.53 1.16
C LEU A 261 -40.44 15.38 -0.10
N SER A 262 -40.48 14.79 -1.30
CA SER A 262 -40.25 15.50 -2.58
C SER A 262 -41.14 16.74 -2.74
N ASN A 263 -42.42 16.64 -2.38
CA ASN A 263 -43.42 17.71 -2.50
C ASN A 263 -43.49 18.65 -1.28
N SER A 264 -42.59 18.49 -0.29
CA SER A 264 -42.58 19.39 0.87
C SER A 264 -41.95 20.75 0.55
N THR A 265 -42.29 21.78 1.34
CA THR A 265 -41.69 23.12 1.27
C THR A 265 -40.27 23.19 1.86
N LEU A 266 -39.69 22.03 2.23
CA LEU A 266 -38.37 21.96 2.83
C LEU A 266 -37.25 22.29 1.82
N PRO A 267 -36.10 22.77 2.32
CA PRO A 267 -34.91 22.95 1.49
C PRO A 267 -34.54 21.65 0.78
N TYR A 268 -33.99 21.76 -0.43
CA TYR A 268 -33.61 20.61 -1.25
C TYR A 268 -32.69 19.62 -0.51
N GLU A 269 -31.72 20.11 0.28
CA GLU A 269 -30.83 19.26 1.09
C GLU A 269 -31.56 18.44 2.17
N SER A 270 -32.69 18.93 2.67
CA SER A 270 -33.51 18.23 3.67
C SER A 270 -34.50 17.27 3.04
N ARG A 271 -34.97 17.55 1.82
CA ARG A 271 -35.78 16.62 1.03
C ARG A 271 -34.95 15.44 0.53
N HIS A 272 -33.72 15.72 0.11
CA HIS A 272 -32.79 14.77 -0.49
C HIS A 272 -31.44 14.80 0.24
N PRO A 273 -31.37 14.23 1.44
CA PRO A 273 -30.14 14.20 2.21
C PRO A 273 -29.08 13.30 1.55
N MET A 274 -27.81 13.68 1.72
CA MET A 274 -26.65 12.94 1.18
C MET A 274 -26.43 11.63 1.93
N LEU A 275 -26.34 10.51 1.22
CA LEU A 275 -26.20 9.20 1.83
C LEU A 275 -24.80 9.01 2.45
N LEU A 276 -24.72 8.55 3.70
CA LEU A 276 -23.45 8.27 4.39
C LEU A 276 -23.31 6.79 4.78
N PRO A 277 -22.17 6.15 4.48
CA PRO A 277 -21.94 4.75 4.80
C PRO A 277 -21.82 4.49 6.30
N LYS A 278 -22.18 3.26 6.70
CA LYS A 278 -22.01 2.77 8.07
C LYS A 278 -20.52 2.51 8.36
N GLY A 279 -20.04 2.95 9.52
CA GLY A 279 -18.68 2.63 10.01
C GLY A 279 -17.55 3.41 9.36
N HIS A 280 -17.85 4.44 8.57
CA HIS A 280 -16.83 5.26 7.91
C HIS A 280 -16.48 6.52 8.73
N VAL A 281 -15.21 6.94 8.68
CA VAL A 281 -14.69 8.09 9.45
C VAL A 281 -15.43 9.38 9.14
N LEU A 282 -15.78 9.63 7.87
CA LEU A 282 -16.57 10.81 7.48
C LEU A 282 -17.91 10.86 8.24
N THR A 283 -18.59 9.73 8.40
CA THR A 283 -19.88 9.64 9.11
C THR A 283 -19.72 10.02 10.59
N ASP A 284 -18.68 9.51 11.25
CA ASP A 284 -18.36 9.84 12.64
C ASP A 284 -18.05 11.35 12.79
N LEU A 285 -17.28 11.93 11.85
CA LEU A 285 -16.92 13.35 11.85
C LEU A 285 -18.12 14.28 11.62
N VAL A 286 -19.02 13.94 10.70
CA VAL A 286 -20.25 14.70 10.45
C VAL A 286 -21.13 14.71 11.70
N VAL A 287 -21.35 13.54 12.31
CA VAL A 287 -22.17 13.41 13.52
C VAL A 287 -21.53 14.15 14.70
N ARG A 288 -20.20 14.08 14.85
CA ARG A 288 -19.46 14.83 15.88
C ARG A 288 -19.58 16.33 15.70
N ARG A 289 -19.45 16.82 14.46
CA ARG A 289 -19.61 18.25 14.15
C ARG A 289 -21.01 18.74 14.53
N GLU A 290 -22.05 18.00 14.17
CA GLU A 290 -23.42 18.35 14.53
C GLU A 290 -23.68 18.26 16.04
N HIS A 291 -23.14 17.25 16.71
CA HIS A 291 -23.24 17.14 18.17
C HIS A 291 -22.66 18.37 18.89
N ILE A 292 -21.46 18.83 18.48
CA ILE A 292 -20.81 20.01 19.04
C ILE A 292 -21.55 21.29 18.66
N ARG A 293 -21.98 21.42 17.39
CA ARG A 293 -22.71 22.59 16.88
C ARG A 293 -24.04 22.82 17.61
N ASN A 294 -24.72 21.75 18.00
CA ASN A 294 -25.94 21.80 18.80
C ASN A 294 -25.65 21.75 20.31
N LEU A 295 -24.51 22.28 20.77
CA LEU A 295 -24.15 22.42 22.19
C LEU A 295 -24.26 21.11 22.98
N HIS A 296 -23.66 20.03 22.47
CA HIS A 296 -23.67 18.71 23.10
C HIS A 296 -25.06 18.10 23.30
N SER A 297 -26.00 18.43 22.39
CA SER A 297 -27.37 17.90 22.44
C SER A 297 -27.44 16.38 22.48
N GLY A 298 -28.54 15.87 23.03
CA GLY A 298 -28.82 14.45 23.15
C GLY A 298 -28.97 13.71 21.81
N LEU A 299 -29.19 12.41 21.90
CA LEU A 299 -29.21 11.49 20.76
C LEU A 299 -30.20 11.91 19.67
N GLN A 300 -31.46 12.19 20.02
CA GLN A 300 -32.51 12.48 19.05
C GLN A 300 -32.30 13.82 18.34
N THR A 301 -31.92 14.85 19.10
CA THR A 301 -31.63 16.19 18.56
C THR A 301 -30.46 16.15 17.58
N THR A 302 -29.39 15.45 17.94
CA THR A 302 -28.23 15.28 17.05
C THR A 302 -28.62 14.53 15.77
N ILE A 303 -29.38 13.43 15.86
CA ILE A 303 -29.85 12.69 14.67
C ILE A 303 -30.73 13.59 13.79
N SER A 304 -31.65 14.35 14.37
CA SER A 304 -32.53 15.25 13.63
C SER A 304 -31.73 16.33 12.91
N SER A 305 -30.69 16.88 13.53
CA SER A 305 -29.85 17.91 12.92
C SER A 305 -29.02 17.35 11.76
N VAL A 306 -28.44 16.15 11.93
CA VAL A 306 -27.72 15.42 10.86
C VAL A 306 -28.65 15.14 9.68
N ARG A 307 -29.89 14.67 9.95
CA ARG A 307 -30.89 14.34 8.93
C ARG A 307 -31.37 15.52 8.07
N ARG A 308 -31.09 16.76 8.47
CA ARG A 308 -31.38 17.93 7.62
C ARG A 308 -30.54 17.97 6.35
N ARG A 309 -29.39 17.28 6.33
CA ARG A 309 -28.43 17.33 5.20
C ARG A 309 -27.86 15.96 4.81
N PHE A 310 -27.83 15.01 5.75
CA PHE A 310 -27.20 13.70 5.56
C PHE A 310 -28.09 12.56 6.03
N TRP A 311 -27.96 11.41 5.38
CA TRP A 311 -28.66 10.18 5.75
C TRP A 311 -27.66 9.06 6.08
N PRO A 312 -27.24 8.93 7.34
CA PRO A 312 -26.38 7.81 7.77
C PRO A 312 -27.17 6.51 7.85
N LEU A 313 -26.68 5.43 7.21
CA LEU A 313 -27.34 4.11 7.24
C LEU A 313 -27.56 3.55 8.65
N ALA A 314 -26.71 3.91 9.62
CA ALA A 314 -26.82 3.49 11.02
C ALA A 314 -26.80 4.68 11.98
N ALA A 315 -27.61 5.72 11.69
CA ALA A 315 -27.60 7.00 12.42
C ALA A 315 -27.62 6.83 13.95
N ARG A 316 -28.55 6.04 14.51
CA ARG A 316 -28.66 5.86 15.97
C ARG A 316 -27.41 5.26 16.60
N SER A 317 -26.84 4.23 15.98
CA SER A 317 -25.63 3.55 16.47
C SER A 317 -24.41 4.48 16.42
N VAL A 318 -24.23 5.18 15.30
CA VAL A 318 -23.10 6.10 15.12
C VAL A 318 -23.21 7.28 16.09
N THR A 319 -24.38 7.89 16.22
CA THR A 319 -24.58 9.00 17.15
C THR A 319 -24.38 8.60 18.60
N ARG A 320 -24.86 7.40 19.01
CA ARG A 320 -24.59 6.90 20.36
C ARG A 320 -23.09 6.73 20.61
N LYS A 321 -22.35 6.15 19.66
CA LYS A 321 -20.88 6.01 19.73
C LYS A 321 -20.19 7.36 19.90
N VAL A 322 -20.57 8.36 19.09
CA VAL A 322 -19.98 9.70 19.13
C VAL A 322 -20.26 10.42 20.46
N ILE A 323 -21.51 10.38 20.95
CA ILE A 323 -21.89 11.00 22.23
C ILE A 323 -21.17 10.34 23.40
N HIS A 324 -21.11 8.99 23.41
CA HIS A 324 -20.44 8.26 24.48
C HIS A 324 -18.92 8.52 24.52
N GLY A 325 -18.30 8.70 23.36
CA GLY A 325 -16.90 9.12 23.26
C GLY A 325 -16.64 10.61 23.49
N CYS A 326 -17.67 11.42 23.81
CA CYS A 326 -17.49 12.85 24.05
C CYS A 326 -17.15 13.12 25.52
N ILE A 327 -15.96 13.70 25.76
CA ILE A 327 -15.47 14.01 27.10
C ILE A 327 -16.36 15.03 27.82
N VAL A 328 -16.87 16.04 27.10
CA VAL A 328 -17.75 17.06 27.70
C VAL A 328 -19.05 16.42 28.17
N CYS A 329 -19.68 15.60 27.33
CA CYS A 329 -20.87 14.85 27.73
C CYS A 329 -20.60 13.88 28.87
N PHE A 330 -19.44 13.23 28.87
CA PHE A 330 -19.04 12.34 29.96
C PHE A 330 -18.93 13.08 31.29
N LYS A 331 -18.25 14.24 31.31
CA LYS A 331 -18.10 15.08 32.53
C LYS A 331 -19.41 15.69 33.00
N CYS A 332 -20.28 16.09 32.09
CA CYS A 332 -21.58 16.69 32.41
C CYS A 332 -22.69 15.65 32.63
N ARG A 333 -22.41 14.35 32.48
CA ARG A 333 -23.40 13.31 32.73
C ARG A 333 -23.64 13.21 34.23
N PRO A 334 -24.89 13.44 34.71
CA PRO A 334 -25.16 13.28 36.13
C PRO A 334 -24.95 11.82 36.51
N VAL A 335 -24.16 11.60 37.56
CA VAL A 335 -24.12 10.30 38.25
C VAL A 335 -25.34 10.29 39.14
N ALA A 336 -26.37 9.52 38.77
CA ALA A 336 -27.42 9.17 39.72
C ALA A 336 -26.73 8.36 40.81
N SER A 337 -26.55 8.96 41.99
CA SER A 337 -26.19 8.21 43.18
C SER A 337 -27.48 7.63 43.71
N ASP A 338 -27.65 6.32 43.56
CA ASP A 338 -28.61 5.59 44.37
C ASP A 338 -28.00 5.57 45.77
N ALA A 339 -28.30 6.60 46.58
CA ALA A 339 -27.93 6.60 47.98
C ALA A 339 -28.66 5.43 48.63
N LEU A 340 -27.97 4.31 48.82
CA LEU A 340 -28.44 3.21 49.66
C LEU A 340 -28.69 3.82 51.05
N MET A 341 -29.95 3.89 51.47
CA MET A 341 -30.28 4.33 52.82
C MET A 341 -29.61 3.35 53.79
N ALA A 342 -28.64 3.83 54.56
CA ALA A 342 -28.01 3.02 55.59
C ALA A 342 -29.06 2.60 56.62
N ASP A 343 -28.91 1.38 57.15
CA ASP A 343 -29.76 0.90 58.24
C ASP A 343 -29.72 1.89 59.41
N LEU A 344 -30.88 2.16 60.00
CA LEU A 344 -30.97 3.06 61.14
C LEU A 344 -30.11 2.50 62.29
N PRO A 345 -29.26 3.33 62.92
CA PRO A 345 -28.49 2.93 64.09
C PRO A 345 -29.39 2.31 65.18
N ARG A 346 -28.92 1.27 65.86
CA ARG A 346 -29.70 0.49 66.84
C ARG A 346 -30.39 1.40 67.88
N ASN A 347 -29.69 2.40 68.39
CA ASN A 347 -30.20 3.38 69.34
C ASN A 347 -31.39 4.23 68.84
N ARG A 348 -31.65 4.32 67.53
CA ARG A 348 -32.86 4.97 66.97
C ARG A 348 -34.09 4.07 66.93
N VAL A 349 -33.91 2.75 67.03
CA VAL A 349 -34.99 1.75 66.88
C VAL A 349 -35.23 0.93 68.14
N THR A 350 -34.29 0.91 69.09
CA THR A 350 -34.45 0.23 70.39
C THR A 350 -34.96 1.17 71.48
N ILE A 351 -35.85 0.66 72.34
CA ILE A 351 -36.35 1.37 73.51
C ILE A 351 -35.19 1.62 74.49
N SER A 352 -35.08 2.86 74.99
CA SER A 352 -34.08 3.26 75.99
C SER A 352 -34.69 4.30 76.94
N ARG A 353 -34.09 4.48 78.13
CA ARG A 353 -34.53 5.51 79.08
C ARG A 353 -34.25 6.92 78.50
N PRO A 354 -35.08 7.94 78.80
CA PRO A 354 -34.79 9.32 78.38
C PRO A 354 -33.36 9.72 78.74
N PHE A 355 -32.69 10.46 77.85
CA PHE A 355 -31.29 10.91 77.98
C PHE A 355 -30.18 9.83 77.93
N THR A 356 -30.53 8.55 77.71
CA THR A 356 -29.51 7.48 77.55
C THR A 356 -28.66 7.66 76.29
N HIS A 357 -29.27 8.16 75.22
CA HIS A 357 -28.60 8.47 73.96
C HIS A 357 -28.89 9.93 73.60
N THR A 358 -27.85 10.76 73.56
CA THR A 358 -27.95 12.18 73.22
C THR A 358 -27.18 12.45 71.93
N GLY A 359 -27.80 13.20 71.02
CA GLY A 359 -27.14 13.73 69.83
C GLY A 359 -26.67 15.15 70.14
N VAL A 360 -25.38 15.40 69.94
CA VAL A 360 -24.83 16.76 69.97
C VAL A 360 -24.42 17.10 68.56
N ASP A 361 -24.94 18.21 68.04
CA ASP A 361 -24.54 18.73 66.75
C ASP A 361 -24.11 20.19 66.91
N TYR A 362 -23.14 20.59 66.10
CA TYR A 362 -22.72 21.99 66.04
C TYR A 362 -23.61 22.71 65.04
N ALA A 363 -24.41 23.65 65.54
CA ALA A 363 -24.96 24.65 64.65
C ALA A 363 -23.79 25.43 64.02
N GLY A 364 -23.82 25.59 62.70
CA GLY A 364 -22.82 26.39 61.97
C GLY A 364 -22.66 27.79 62.58
N PRO A 365 -21.58 28.52 62.24
CA PRO A 365 -21.24 29.77 62.93
C PRO A 365 -22.39 30.78 62.86
N ILE A 366 -22.98 31.07 64.03
CA ILE A 366 -24.04 32.08 64.15
C ILE A 366 -23.34 33.42 64.41
N LEU A 367 -23.53 34.37 63.50
CA LEU A 367 -23.01 35.72 63.67
C LEU A 367 -23.90 36.49 64.65
N LEU A 368 -23.43 36.62 65.89
CA LEU A 368 -24.08 37.45 66.90
C LEU A 368 -23.63 38.92 66.73
N LYS A 369 -24.60 39.83 66.75
CA LYS A 369 -24.35 41.28 66.73
C LYS A 369 -24.35 41.80 68.17
N GLU A 370 -23.17 41.91 68.76
CA GLU A 370 -23.03 42.37 70.15
C GLU A 370 -22.98 43.90 70.20
N GLY A 371 -24.14 44.54 70.47
CA GLY A 371 -24.25 45.97 70.70
C GLY A 371 -24.05 46.89 69.49
N ARG A 372 -24.45 48.16 69.62
CA ARG A 372 -24.44 49.19 68.55
C ARG A 372 -23.05 49.80 68.27
N ARG A 373 -21.93 49.10 68.47
CA ARG A 373 -20.59 49.65 68.16
C ARG A 373 -20.01 49.05 66.87
N ARG A 374 -19.41 49.90 66.04
CA ARG A 374 -18.86 49.52 64.72
C ARG A 374 -17.58 48.71 64.92
N ASN A 375 -17.52 47.50 64.33
CA ASN A 375 -16.33 46.64 64.17
C ASN A 375 -15.91 45.69 65.32
N ALA A 376 -16.85 45.07 66.05
CA ALA A 376 -16.53 43.83 66.79
C ALA A 376 -16.99 42.59 65.99
N LYS A 377 -16.04 41.80 65.46
CA LYS A 377 -16.31 40.45 64.93
C LYS A 377 -15.77 39.42 65.91
N ARG A 378 -16.66 38.71 66.61
CA ARG A 378 -16.33 37.46 67.31
C ARG A 378 -17.29 36.38 66.87
N SER A 379 -16.76 35.33 66.25
CA SER A 379 -17.50 34.12 65.96
C SER A 379 -17.67 33.35 67.27
N THR A 380 -18.92 33.10 67.69
CA THR A 380 -19.22 32.24 68.84
C THR A 380 -19.97 31.01 68.36
N TYR A 381 -19.58 29.85 68.88
CA TYR A 381 -20.29 28.59 68.63
C TYR A 381 -21.32 28.38 69.74
N ARG A 382 -22.57 28.08 69.39
CA ARG A 382 -23.61 27.68 70.35
C ARG A 382 -23.81 26.17 70.27
N TYR A 383 -23.88 25.53 71.42
CA TYR A 383 -24.24 24.12 71.55
C TYR A 383 -25.76 24.00 71.51
N LEU A 384 -26.29 23.19 70.59
CA LEU A 384 -27.70 22.79 70.60
C LEU A 384 -27.78 21.36 71.13
N TYR A 385 -28.42 21.17 72.28
CA TYR A 385 -28.67 19.83 72.83
C TYR A 385 -30.02 19.35 72.33
N VAL A 386 -30.04 18.28 71.53
CA VAL A 386 -31.29 17.64 71.11
C VAL A 386 -31.38 16.29 71.83
N SER A 387 -32.18 16.24 72.90
CA SER A 387 -32.50 14.98 73.58
C SER A 387 -33.76 14.39 72.97
N GLN A 388 -33.67 13.14 72.50
CA GLN A 388 -34.82 12.43 71.94
C GLN A 388 -35.71 11.90 73.08
N LEU A 389 -36.84 12.57 73.33
CA LEU A 389 -37.88 12.09 74.26
C LEU A 389 -38.90 11.26 73.47
N ARG A 390 -38.91 9.94 73.67
CA ARG A 390 -40.07 9.10 73.36
C ARG A 390 -40.76 8.76 74.68
N LEU A 391 -41.87 9.41 74.97
CA LEU A 391 -42.83 8.89 75.94
C LEU A 391 -43.51 7.68 75.31
N CYS A 392 -43.36 6.50 75.91
CA CYS A 392 -44.34 5.45 75.75
C CYS A 392 -45.60 5.89 76.52
N ILE A 393 -46.74 5.97 75.85
CA ILE A 393 -48.05 5.84 76.51
C ILE A 393 -48.27 4.35 76.75
#